data_AF-A0A136LQ75-F1
#
_entry.id   AF-A0A136LQ75-F1
#
_cell.length_a   1.000
_cell.length_b   1.000
_cell.length_c   1.000
_cell.angle_alpha   90.00
_cell.angle_beta   90.00
_cell.angle_gamma   90.00
#
_symmetry.space_group_name_H-M   'P 1'
#
loop_
_entity.id
_entity.type
_entity.pdbx_description
1 polymer ?
#
loop_
_entity_poly.entity_id
_entity_poly.type
_entity_poly.pdbx_seq_one_letter_code
_entity_poly.pdbx_strand_id
1 'polypeptide(L)'
;MIQALFVHSWKKFTRSVSFSKELATHLFLAFIALTLVGYSLALGFVLENIITKGLKQADSFQFLNGLVLYYFGFEFMMRYFMQNLPVLDVQPYLHLPMKRSRIVHYLLLKSEVHVLNILVPLLFAPFAFTTVAARFGTGAWNWLLSLWMISIGMHYVILLFKKGWDDTLPGFLALIAFFGLLGASDYYGWFKLSEVSSWLFAYTVQGPILLLIITLFVLLLYFFSFRFFLHSMYPDERTLQKTTWGRTQDWSFLNSFGAVGDWINLEIKLILRNKRTRNVLFLSSFFLLYGLIFYTRDRYTEGMPGFLLFIGTFITGIFMINYGQFLFSWQGGHF
;
A
#
# COMPACT_ATOMS: atom_id res chain seq x y z
N MET A 1 -23.31 20.36 -4.27
CA MET A 1 -23.06 19.87 -2.88
C MET A 1 -21.74 19.12 -2.74
N ILE A 2 -21.43 18.10 -3.55
CA ILE A 2 -20.09 17.43 -3.52
C ILE A 2 -18.96 18.43 -3.81
N GLN A 3 -19.16 19.32 -4.78
CA GLN A 3 -18.24 20.44 -5.06
C GLN A 3 -17.98 21.32 -3.82
N ALA A 4 -19.02 21.58 -3.00
CA ALA A 4 -18.86 22.35 -1.77
C ALA A 4 -17.96 21.62 -0.75
N LEU A 5 -18.01 20.29 -0.68
CA LEU A 5 -17.14 19.48 0.18
C LEU A 5 -15.68 19.51 -0.29
N PHE A 6 -15.43 19.53 -1.61
CA PHE A 6 -14.09 19.78 -2.15
C PHE A 6 -13.57 21.17 -1.78
N VAL A 7 -14.41 22.20 -1.89
CA VAL A 7 -14.08 23.57 -1.45
C VAL A 7 -13.79 23.61 0.05
N HIS A 8 -14.57 22.89 0.88
CA HIS A 8 -14.31 22.79 2.32
C HIS A 8 -12.97 22.11 2.61
N SER A 9 -12.60 21.06 1.86
CA SER A 9 -11.29 20.41 1.99
C SER A 9 -10.15 21.36 1.65
N TRP A 10 -10.29 22.15 0.58
CA TRP A 10 -9.29 23.14 0.19
C TRP A 10 -9.16 24.26 1.22
N LYS A 11 -10.29 24.74 1.76
CA LYS A 11 -10.31 25.72 2.86
C LYS A 11 -9.72 25.15 4.14
N LYS A 12 -9.96 23.87 4.47
CA LYS A 12 -9.34 23.17 5.61
C LYS A 12 -7.82 23.14 5.48
N PHE A 13 -7.32 22.85 4.28
CA PHE A 13 -5.88 22.82 4.01
C PHE A 13 -5.24 24.22 4.10
N THR A 14 -5.83 25.23 3.46
CA THR A 14 -5.26 26.58 3.43
C THR A 14 -5.41 27.36 4.75
N ARG A 15 -6.41 27.03 5.57
CA ARG A 15 -6.68 27.70 6.86
C ARG A 15 -6.19 26.90 8.07
N SER A 16 -5.50 25.78 7.89
CA SER A 16 -4.97 25.04 9.05
C SER A 16 -3.86 25.84 9.72
N VAL A 17 -3.83 25.81 11.06
CA VAL A 17 -2.74 26.41 11.85
C VAL A 17 -1.38 25.75 11.52
N SER A 18 -1.41 24.49 11.08
CA SER A 18 -0.20 23.78 10.61
C SER A 18 0.35 24.39 9.31
N PHE A 19 -0.50 24.85 8.38
CA PHE A 19 -0.04 25.38 7.10
C PHE A 19 0.89 26.59 7.28
N SER A 20 0.56 27.47 8.23
CA SER A 20 1.38 28.64 8.56
C SER A 20 2.62 28.30 9.40
N LYS A 21 2.54 27.30 10.30
CA LYS A 21 3.67 26.88 11.14
C LYS A 21 4.66 25.97 10.41
N GLU A 22 4.21 25.26 9.37
CA GLU A 22 4.95 24.22 8.66
C GLU A 22 5.17 24.58 7.19
N LEU A 23 5.29 25.88 6.87
CA LEU A 23 5.54 26.33 5.49
C LEU A 23 6.76 25.64 4.86
N ALA A 24 7.83 25.47 5.64
CA ALA A 24 9.02 24.74 5.22
C ALA A 24 8.73 23.27 4.87
N THR A 25 7.94 22.57 5.70
CA THR A 25 7.50 21.20 5.44
C THR A 25 6.65 21.12 4.17
N HIS A 26 5.73 22.07 3.97
CA HIS A 26 4.91 22.10 2.75
C HIS A 26 5.72 22.37 1.49
N LEU A 27 6.69 23.30 1.55
CA LEU A 27 7.60 23.56 0.44
C LEU A 27 8.47 22.33 0.12
N PHE A 28 8.95 21.66 1.16
CA PHE A 28 9.71 20.42 1.01
C PHE A 28 8.86 19.29 0.40
N LEU A 29 7.62 19.10 0.86
CA LEU A 29 6.69 18.13 0.27
C LEU A 29 6.35 18.46 -1.18
N ALA A 30 6.18 19.74 -1.52
CA ALA A 30 5.96 20.19 -2.89
C ALA A 30 7.20 19.91 -3.77
N PHE A 31 8.40 20.14 -3.25
CA PHE A 31 9.65 19.80 -3.93
C PHE A 31 9.79 18.28 -4.17
N ILE A 32 9.47 17.45 -3.17
CA ILE A 32 9.43 15.98 -3.32
C ILE A 32 8.42 15.57 -4.39
N ALA A 33 7.22 16.16 -4.36
CA ALA A 33 6.18 15.85 -5.35
C ALA A 33 6.63 16.24 -6.77
N LEU A 34 7.27 17.40 -6.94
CA LEU A 34 7.81 17.85 -8.22
C LEU A 34 8.92 16.93 -8.72
N THR A 35 9.85 16.54 -7.84
CA THR A 35 10.93 15.60 -8.20
C THR A 35 10.38 14.23 -8.57
N LEU A 36 9.39 13.72 -7.84
CA LEU A 36 8.72 12.45 -8.17
C LEU A 36 8.06 12.50 -9.55
N VAL A 37 7.38 13.60 -9.88
CA VAL A 37 6.80 13.84 -11.21
C VAL A 37 7.90 13.90 -12.26
N GLY A 38 8.96 14.68 -12.04
CA GLY A 38 10.07 14.80 -12.98
C GLY A 38 10.75 13.45 -13.27
N TYR A 39 11.07 12.68 -12.22
CA TYR A 39 11.69 11.36 -12.38
C TYR A 39 10.77 10.35 -13.06
N SER A 40 9.47 10.37 -12.74
CA SER A 40 8.51 9.44 -13.35
C SER A 40 8.37 9.71 -14.87
N LEU A 41 8.29 10.98 -15.28
CA LEU A 41 8.27 11.35 -16.70
C LEU A 41 9.59 10.99 -17.40
N ALA A 42 10.73 11.32 -16.78
CA ALA A 42 12.04 11.02 -17.33
C ALA A 42 12.24 9.51 -17.52
N LEU A 43 11.86 8.70 -16.52
CA LEU A 43 11.87 7.25 -16.63
C LEU A 43 10.99 6.76 -17.78
N GLY A 44 9.78 7.31 -17.92
CA GLY A 44 8.87 6.97 -19.03
C GLY A 44 9.51 7.18 -20.41
N PHE A 45 10.18 8.31 -20.64
CA PHE A 45 10.85 8.59 -21.92
C PHE A 45 12.07 7.71 -22.17
N VAL A 46 12.81 7.38 -21.11
CA VAL A 46 14.06 6.61 -21.22
C VAL A 46 13.80 5.10 -21.20
N LEU A 47 12.57 4.67 -20.86
CA LEU A 47 12.19 3.26 -20.69
C LEU A 47 12.50 2.41 -21.92
N GLU A 48 12.18 2.89 -23.12
CA GLU A 48 12.49 2.18 -24.37
C GLU A 48 14.00 1.99 -24.56
N ASN A 49 14.81 3.02 -24.30
CA ASN A 49 16.27 2.95 -24.40
C ASN A 49 16.86 2.00 -23.35
N ILE A 50 16.34 2.01 -22.12
CA ILE A 50 16.77 1.07 -21.07
C ILE A 50 16.52 -0.37 -21.51
N ILE A 51 15.36 -0.66 -22.08
CA ILE A 51 14.99 -2.02 -22.48
C ILE A 51 15.80 -2.47 -23.71
N THR A 52 15.87 -1.65 -24.75
CA THR A 52 16.51 -2.02 -26.02
C THR A 52 18.04 -1.96 -25.96
N LYS A 53 18.63 -0.91 -25.39
CA LYS A 53 20.08 -0.72 -25.32
C LYS A 53 20.69 -1.27 -24.05
N GLY A 54 20.02 -1.10 -22.91
CA GLY A 54 20.51 -1.56 -21.61
C GLY A 54 20.33 -3.07 -21.42
N LEU A 55 19.10 -3.55 -21.55
CA LEU A 55 18.75 -4.96 -21.35
C LEU A 55 18.88 -5.81 -22.62
N LYS A 56 19.20 -5.20 -23.76
CA LYS A 56 19.36 -5.86 -25.08
C LYS A 56 18.15 -6.66 -25.52
N GLN A 57 16.95 -6.22 -25.14
CA GLN A 57 15.68 -6.82 -25.55
C GLN A 57 15.15 -6.13 -26.80
N ALA A 58 14.90 -6.91 -27.86
CA ALA A 58 14.50 -6.36 -29.15
C ALA A 58 13.08 -5.75 -29.14
N ASP A 59 12.12 -6.39 -28.46
CA ASP A 59 10.74 -5.89 -28.34
C ASP A 59 10.51 -5.27 -26.96
N SER A 60 10.66 -3.94 -26.90
CA SER A 60 10.45 -3.17 -25.67
C SER A 60 9.00 -3.21 -25.17
N PHE A 61 8.03 -3.31 -26.08
CA PHE A 61 6.61 -3.36 -25.74
C PHE A 61 6.23 -4.70 -25.12
N GLN A 62 6.63 -5.82 -25.75
CA GLN A 62 6.33 -7.15 -25.21
C GLN A 62 7.02 -7.39 -23.86
N PHE A 63 8.28 -6.94 -23.74
CA PHE A 63 9.04 -7.04 -22.50
C PHE A 63 8.39 -6.21 -21.38
N LEU A 64 8.04 -4.94 -21.65
CA LEU A 64 7.41 -4.10 -20.65
C LEU A 64 6.07 -4.70 -20.20
N ASN A 65 5.23 -5.16 -21.13
CA ASN A 65 3.96 -5.81 -20.80
C ASN A 65 4.15 -7.06 -19.94
N GLY A 66 5.25 -7.79 -20.07
CA GLY A 66 5.60 -8.89 -19.18
C GLY A 66 5.88 -8.46 -17.73
N LEU A 67 6.30 -7.21 -17.53
CA LEU A 67 6.63 -6.66 -16.20
C LEU A 67 5.47 -5.93 -15.51
N VAL A 68 4.41 -5.57 -16.24
CA VAL A 68 3.31 -4.75 -15.72
C VAL A 68 2.62 -5.37 -14.50
N LEU A 69 2.32 -6.69 -14.48
CA LEU A 69 1.71 -7.31 -13.30
C LEU A 69 2.64 -7.29 -12.08
N TYR A 70 3.97 -7.42 -12.27
CA TYR A 70 4.93 -7.28 -11.18
C TYR A 70 4.95 -5.85 -10.66
N TYR A 71 4.88 -4.86 -11.55
CA TYR A 71 4.73 -3.46 -11.17
C TYR A 71 3.47 -3.26 -10.32
N PHE A 72 2.31 -3.80 -10.71
CA PHE A 72 1.09 -3.69 -9.91
C PHE A 72 1.16 -4.45 -8.58
N GLY A 73 1.87 -5.58 -8.51
CA GLY A 73 2.14 -6.28 -7.26
C GLY A 73 2.96 -5.41 -6.29
N PHE A 74 4.02 -4.77 -6.80
CA PHE A 74 4.82 -3.82 -6.03
C PHE A 74 4.00 -2.57 -5.63
N GLU A 75 3.23 -2.01 -6.56
CA GLU A 75 2.35 -0.87 -6.32
C GLU A 75 1.32 -1.20 -5.23
N PHE A 76 0.75 -2.41 -5.24
CA PHE A 76 -0.16 -2.88 -4.22
C PHE A 76 0.51 -2.90 -2.84
N MET A 77 1.74 -3.44 -2.73
CA MET A 77 2.50 -3.44 -1.47
C MET A 77 2.79 -2.03 -0.98
N MET A 78 3.25 -1.15 -1.87
CA MET A 78 3.51 0.26 -1.54
C MET A 78 2.24 0.97 -1.05
N ARG A 79 1.11 0.78 -1.72
CA ARG A 79 -0.19 1.32 -1.31
C ARG A 79 -0.65 0.75 0.03
N TYR A 80 -0.44 -0.53 0.27
CA TYR A 80 -0.79 -1.14 1.56
C TYR A 80 -0.08 -0.44 2.73
N PHE A 81 1.17 0.00 2.58
CA PHE A 81 1.84 0.75 3.64
C PHE A 81 1.50 2.25 3.63
N MET A 82 1.43 2.89 2.45
CA MET A 82 1.34 4.35 2.35
C MET A 82 -0.10 4.90 2.37
N GLN A 83 -1.09 4.15 1.86
CA GLN A 83 -2.43 4.66 1.62
C GLN A 83 -3.27 4.64 2.90
N ASN A 84 -3.63 5.80 3.44
CA ASN A 84 -4.46 5.88 4.64
C ASN A 84 -5.96 5.80 4.35
N LEU A 85 -6.73 5.24 5.29
CA LEU A 85 -8.19 5.23 5.22
C LEU A 85 -8.73 6.66 5.45
N PRO A 86 -9.63 7.16 4.58
CA PRO A 86 -10.12 8.54 4.69
C PRO A 86 -11.14 8.76 5.82
N VAL A 87 -11.38 7.78 6.70
CA VAL A 87 -12.44 7.75 7.72
C VAL A 87 -12.41 8.95 8.68
N LEU A 88 -11.22 9.49 8.98
CA LEU A 88 -11.07 10.64 9.89
C LEU A 88 -11.65 11.95 9.33
N ASP A 89 -11.78 12.09 8.01
CA ASP A 89 -12.34 13.30 7.39
C ASP A 89 -13.88 13.35 7.46
N VAL A 90 -14.55 12.26 7.82
CA VAL A 90 -16.02 12.16 7.82
C VAL A 90 -16.66 12.72 9.09
N GLN A 91 -15.97 12.62 10.24
CA GLN A 91 -16.53 12.96 11.55
C GLN A 91 -17.18 14.35 11.63
N PRO A 92 -16.58 15.43 11.07
CA PRO A 92 -17.18 16.77 11.11
C PRO A 92 -18.46 16.89 10.28
N TYR A 93 -18.76 15.95 9.38
CA TYR A 93 -19.94 16.01 8.51
C TYR A 93 -21.11 15.18 9.02
N LEU A 94 -20.90 14.30 10.02
CA LEU A 94 -21.91 13.35 10.50
C LEU A 94 -23.09 14.01 11.22
N HIS A 95 -22.87 15.17 11.85
CA HIS A 95 -23.91 15.92 12.56
C HIS A 95 -24.68 16.90 11.67
N LEU A 96 -24.21 17.12 10.44
CA LEU A 96 -24.89 18.00 9.49
C LEU A 96 -26.07 17.27 8.83
N PRO A 97 -27.13 17.99 8.40
CA PRO A 97 -28.30 17.40 7.74
C PRO A 97 -27.99 17.02 6.29
N MET A 98 -26.99 16.15 6.08
CA MET A 98 -26.56 15.66 4.77
C MET A 98 -26.76 14.15 4.68
N LYS A 99 -27.23 13.68 3.52
CA LYS A 99 -27.38 12.24 3.26
C LYS A 99 -26.00 11.56 3.36
N ARG A 100 -25.88 10.52 4.19
CA ARG A 100 -24.64 9.73 4.38
C ARG A 100 -24.07 9.20 3.06
N SER A 101 -24.92 8.82 2.11
CA SER A 101 -24.49 8.42 0.75
C SER A 101 -23.63 9.48 0.06
N ARG A 102 -23.98 10.76 0.17
CA ARG A 102 -23.19 11.84 -0.44
C ARG A 102 -21.83 12.02 0.24
N ILE A 103 -21.77 11.80 1.55
CA ILE A 103 -20.52 11.85 2.30
C ILE A 103 -19.59 10.72 1.85
N VAL A 104 -20.12 9.50 1.68
CA VAL A 104 -19.34 8.35 1.20
C VAL A 104 -18.85 8.55 -0.24
N HIS A 105 -19.71 9.07 -1.15
CA HIS A 105 -19.26 9.39 -2.51
C HIS A 105 -18.13 10.43 -2.52
N TYR A 106 -18.27 11.50 -1.74
CA TYR A 106 -17.20 12.50 -1.59
C TYR A 106 -15.91 11.86 -1.05
N LEU A 107 -16.02 10.96 -0.08
CA LEU A 107 -14.89 10.27 0.53
C LEU A 107 -14.10 9.43 -0.48
N LEU A 108 -14.80 8.61 -1.26
CA LEU A 108 -14.21 7.73 -2.27
C LEU A 108 -13.61 8.54 -3.42
N LEU A 109 -14.33 9.55 -3.92
CA LEU A 109 -13.82 10.42 -4.98
C LEU A 109 -12.60 11.23 -4.53
N LYS A 110 -12.56 11.65 -3.26
CA LYS A 110 -11.38 12.33 -2.70
C LYS A 110 -10.19 11.37 -2.61
N SER A 111 -10.41 10.11 -2.23
CA SER A 111 -9.32 9.14 -2.09
C SER A 111 -8.71 8.73 -3.42
N GLU A 112 -9.44 8.85 -4.53
CA GLU A 112 -8.91 8.64 -5.88
C GLU A 112 -7.82 9.65 -6.27
N VAL A 113 -7.82 10.85 -5.69
CA VAL A 113 -6.76 11.86 -5.89
C VAL A 113 -5.55 11.54 -4.99
N HIS A 114 -5.04 10.32 -5.12
CA HIS A 114 -3.86 9.85 -4.42
C HIS A 114 -2.64 9.91 -5.34
N VAL A 115 -1.46 10.24 -4.80
CA VAL A 115 -0.21 10.39 -5.55
C VAL A 115 0.08 9.14 -6.40
N LEU A 116 -0.11 7.96 -5.83
CA LEU A 116 0.12 6.68 -6.53
C LEU A 116 -0.83 6.47 -7.74
N ASN A 117 -2.07 6.97 -7.70
CA ASN A 117 -3.00 6.88 -8.84
C ASN A 117 -2.58 7.80 -9.99
N ILE A 118 -1.97 8.95 -9.67
CA ILE A 118 -1.48 9.92 -10.64
C ILE A 118 -0.12 9.47 -11.21
N LEU A 119 0.68 8.76 -10.42
CA LEU A 119 2.01 8.31 -10.81
C LEU A 119 1.98 7.31 -11.97
N VAL A 120 1.00 6.40 -12.02
CA VAL A 120 0.88 5.39 -13.10
C VAL A 120 0.77 6.04 -14.48
N PRO A 121 -0.23 6.90 -14.78
CA PRO A 121 -0.31 7.54 -16.08
C PRO A 121 0.91 8.43 -16.34
N LEU A 122 1.48 9.05 -15.31
CA LEU A 122 2.64 9.93 -15.48
C LEU A 122 3.93 9.19 -15.82
N LEU A 123 4.11 7.97 -15.29
CA LEU A 123 5.22 7.08 -15.61
C LEU A 123 5.08 6.43 -16.98
N PHE A 124 3.89 5.94 -17.33
CA PHE A 124 3.67 5.15 -18.56
C PHE A 124 3.23 5.98 -19.76
N ALA A 125 2.71 7.20 -19.59
CA ALA A 125 2.27 8.03 -20.72
C ALA A 125 3.38 8.35 -21.72
N PRO A 126 4.60 8.74 -21.31
CA PRO A 126 5.66 8.99 -22.29
C PRO A 126 5.93 7.77 -23.18
N PHE A 127 6.08 6.57 -22.58
CA PHE A 127 6.28 5.32 -23.32
C PHE A 127 5.08 4.98 -24.22
N ALA A 128 3.86 5.21 -23.75
CA ALA A 128 2.65 5.00 -24.54
C ALA A 128 2.66 5.86 -25.82
N PHE A 129 3.01 7.15 -25.71
CA PHE A 129 2.96 8.06 -26.85
C PHE A 129 4.19 8.02 -27.76
N THR A 130 5.35 7.59 -27.27
CA THR A 130 6.54 7.44 -28.12
C THR A 130 6.58 6.08 -28.80
N THR A 131 6.45 5.00 -28.04
CA THR A 131 6.75 3.64 -28.51
C THR A 131 5.48 2.91 -28.93
N VAL A 132 4.44 2.93 -28.09
CA VAL A 132 3.18 2.22 -28.39
C VAL A 132 2.41 2.90 -29.50
N ALA A 133 2.32 4.23 -29.49
CA ALA A 133 1.62 4.99 -30.53
C ALA A 133 2.33 4.89 -31.89
N ALA A 134 3.66 4.83 -31.92
CA ALA A 134 4.40 4.62 -33.16
C ALA A 134 4.08 3.27 -33.82
N ARG A 135 3.84 2.22 -33.02
CA ARG A 135 3.54 0.87 -33.52
C ARG A 135 2.05 0.61 -33.76
N PHE A 136 1.17 1.23 -32.96
CA PHE A 136 -0.26 0.86 -32.89
C PHE A 136 -1.23 2.05 -32.92
N GLY A 137 -0.74 3.28 -33.12
CA GLY A 137 -1.57 4.48 -33.23
C GLY A 137 -2.45 4.72 -32.00
N THR A 138 -3.77 4.76 -32.20
CA THR A 138 -4.76 5.02 -31.14
C THR A 138 -4.80 3.93 -30.07
N GLY A 139 -4.28 2.73 -30.35
CA GLY A 139 -4.18 1.64 -29.38
C GLY A 139 -3.35 2.00 -28.13
N ALA A 140 -2.47 3.01 -28.23
CA ALA A 140 -1.71 3.53 -27.09
C ALA A 140 -2.60 4.11 -25.98
N TRP A 141 -3.72 4.76 -26.34
CA TRP A 141 -4.68 5.27 -25.37
C TRP A 141 -5.39 4.14 -24.63
N ASN A 142 -5.80 3.09 -25.35
CA ASN A 142 -6.44 1.94 -24.73
C ASN A 142 -5.51 1.25 -23.74
N TRP A 143 -4.23 1.12 -24.09
CA TRP A 143 -3.20 0.57 -23.22
C TRP A 143 -2.99 1.42 -21.97
N LEU A 144 -2.73 2.72 -22.14
CA LEU A 144 -2.47 3.65 -21.02
C LEU A 144 -3.68 3.74 -20.07
N LEU A 145 -4.89 3.86 -20.62
CA LEU A 145 -6.11 3.89 -19.82
C LEU A 145 -6.35 2.58 -19.09
N SER A 146 -6.03 1.43 -19.70
CA SER A 146 -6.16 0.12 -19.04
C SER A 146 -5.24 0.04 -17.82
N LEU A 147 -3.98 0.47 -17.94
CA LEU A 147 -3.05 0.55 -16.81
C LEU A 147 -3.57 1.46 -15.70
N TRP A 148 -4.06 2.65 -16.08
CA TRP A 148 -4.57 3.59 -15.11
C TRP A 148 -5.83 3.08 -14.38
N MET A 149 -6.75 2.45 -15.11
CA MET A 149 -7.96 1.85 -14.52
C MET A 149 -7.62 0.70 -13.57
N ILE A 150 -6.63 -0.15 -13.88
CA ILE A 150 -6.17 -1.19 -12.95
C ILE A 150 -5.62 -0.56 -11.66
N SER A 151 -4.81 0.50 -11.77
CA SER A 151 -4.30 1.22 -10.60
C SER A 151 -5.42 1.77 -9.72
N ILE A 152 -6.47 2.35 -10.32
CA ILE A 152 -7.67 2.80 -9.60
C ILE A 152 -8.44 1.61 -8.98
N GLY A 153 -8.54 0.48 -9.68
CA GLY A 153 -9.10 -0.76 -9.13
C GLY A 153 -8.35 -1.21 -7.87
N MET A 154 -7.02 -1.25 -7.94
CA MET A 154 -6.16 -1.59 -6.81
C MET A 154 -6.36 -0.63 -5.63
N HIS A 155 -6.56 0.66 -5.89
CA HIS A 155 -6.89 1.63 -4.84
C HIS A 155 -8.13 1.21 -4.03
N TYR A 156 -9.23 0.81 -4.69
CA TYR A 156 -10.44 0.36 -4.01
C TYR A 156 -10.26 -0.99 -3.30
N VAL A 157 -9.56 -1.94 -3.92
CA VAL A 157 -9.25 -3.23 -3.28
C VAL A 157 -8.53 -3.00 -1.95
N ILE A 158 -7.58 -2.07 -1.92
CA ILE A 158 -6.83 -1.74 -0.70
C ILE A 158 -7.71 -1.04 0.33
N LEU A 159 -8.63 -0.16 -0.08
CA LEU A 159 -9.58 0.44 0.84
C LEU A 159 -10.50 -0.61 1.50
N LEU A 160 -10.99 -1.57 0.70
CA LEU A 160 -11.80 -2.69 1.19
C LEU A 160 -11.01 -3.58 2.15
N PHE A 161 -9.78 -3.95 1.77
CA PHE A 161 -8.90 -4.77 2.59
C PHE A 161 -8.55 -4.09 3.91
N LYS A 162 -8.13 -2.81 3.87
CA LYS A 162 -7.80 -2.03 5.06
C LYS A 162 -8.97 -1.84 6.01
N LYS A 163 -10.16 -1.65 5.47
CA LYS A 163 -11.34 -1.40 6.30
C LYS A 163 -11.91 -2.69 6.90
N GLY A 164 -11.86 -3.81 6.19
CA GLY A 164 -12.47 -5.07 6.65
C GLY A 164 -11.52 -6.08 7.30
N TRP A 165 -10.29 -6.21 6.80
CA TRP A 165 -9.44 -7.38 7.04
C TRP A 165 -8.05 -7.07 7.62
N ASP A 166 -7.49 -5.88 7.34
CA ASP A 166 -6.20 -5.43 7.89
C ASP A 166 -6.17 -5.50 9.42
N ASP A 167 -7.33 -5.33 10.03
CA ASP A 167 -7.48 -5.39 11.47
C ASP A 167 -7.42 -6.80 12.08
N THR A 168 -7.40 -7.84 11.24
CA THR A 168 -7.52 -9.25 11.64
C THR A 168 -6.25 -10.03 11.29
N LEU A 169 -5.77 -10.88 12.22
CA LEU A 169 -4.62 -11.77 11.98
C LEU A 169 -4.80 -12.67 10.73
N PRO A 170 -6.00 -13.24 10.46
CA PRO A 170 -6.24 -14.01 9.24
C PRO A 170 -6.09 -13.18 7.96
N GLY A 171 -6.50 -11.91 7.97
CA GLY A 171 -6.33 -11.02 6.82
C GLY A 171 -4.86 -10.81 6.46
N PHE A 172 -4.03 -10.52 7.46
CA PHE A 172 -2.59 -10.38 7.28
C PHE A 172 -1.93 -11.67 6.77
N LEU A 173 -2.26 -12.82 7.36
CA LEU A 173 -1.75 -14.12 6.91
C LEU A 173 -2.20 -14.47 5.49
N ALA A 174 -3.45 -14.19 5.13
CA ALA A 174 -3.97 -14.40 3.79
C ALA A 174 -3.21 -13.55 2.75
N LEU A 175 -2.84 -12.32 3.11
CA LEU A 175 -2.06 -11.44 2.24
C LEU A 175 -0.66 -12.01 1.99
N ILE A 176 0.04 -12.39 3.06
CA ILE A 176 1.37 -13.01 2.96
C ILE A 176 1.29 -14.30 2.16
N ALA A 177 0.30 -15.15 2.43
CA ALA A 177 0.11 -16.39 1.70
C ALA A 177 -0.15 -16.15 0.21
N PHE A 178 -0.99 -15.17 -0.15
CA PHE A 178 -1.29 -14.85 -1.54
C PHE A 178 -0.04 -14.40 -2.32
N PHE A 179 0.70 -13.41 -1.81
CA PHE A 179 1.92 -12.93 -2.48
C PHE A 179 3.06 -13.94 -2.40
N GLY A 180 3.18 -14.68 -1.30
CA GLY A 180 4.16 -15.74 -1.12
C GLY A 180 3.95 -16.90 -2.09
N LEU A 181 2.71 -17.36 -2.28
CA LEU A 181 2.36 -18.40 -3.24
C LEU A 181 2.55 -17.93 -4.68
N LEU A 182 2.15 -16.69 -5.01
CA LEU A 182 2.41 -16.12 -6.33
C LEU A 182 3.91 -16.07 -6.65
N GLY A 183 4.72 -15.58 -5.71
CA GLY A 183 6.17 -15.52 -5.86
C GLY A 183 6.82 -16.90 -5.96
N ALA A 184 6.38 -17.86 -5.12
CA ALA A 184 6.86 -19.23 -5.19
C ALA A 184 6.48 -19.91 -6.52
N SER A 185 5.25 -19.70 -6.99
CA SER A 185 4.76 -20.28 -8.24
C SER A 185 5.53 -19.77 -9.46
N ASP A 186 5.93 -18.50 -9.47
CA ASP A 186 6.77 -17.92 -10.51
C ASP A 186 8.22 -18.42 -10.41
N TYR A 187 8.76 -18.51 -9.19
CA TYR A 187 10.13 -19.01 -8.94
C TYR A 187 10.31 -20.48 -9.35
N TYR A 188 9.35 -21.35 -9.01
CA TYR A 188 9.37 -22.77 -9.40
C TYR A 188 8.90 -23.00 -10.85
N GLY A 189 8.50 -21.95 -11.56
CA GLY A 189 8.08 -22.02 -12.96
C GLY A 189 6.73 -22.73 -13.18
N TRP A 190 5.93 -22.95 -12.13
CA TRP A 190 4.60 -23.55 -12.24
C TRP A 190 3.61 -22.60 -12.94
N PHE A 191 3.80 -21.30 -12.76
CA PHE A 191 3.00 -20.26 -13.38
C PHE A 191 3.87 -19.03 -13.66
N LYS A 192 4.13 -18.74 -14.93
CA LYS A 192 4.92 -17.58 -15.33
C LYS A 192 4.03 -16.35 -15.39
N LEU A 193 4.13 -15.51 -14.36
CA LEU A 193 3.31 -14.30 -14.28
C LEU A 193 3.61 -13.33 -15.44
N SER A 194 4.85 -13.34 -15.93
CA SER A 194 5.28 -12.53 -17.09
C SER A 194 4.55 -12.86 -18.39
N GLU A 195 4.29 -14.13 -18.68
CA GLU A 195 3.59 -14.54 -19.91
C GLU A 195 2.12 -14.09 -19.88
N VAL A 196 1.46 -14.28 -18.73
CA VAL A 196 0.08 -13.84 -18.52
C VAL A 196 -0.03 -12.31 -18.58
N SER A 197 0.90 -11.60 -17.94
CA SER A 197 0.99 -10.15 -18.02
C SER A 197 1.14 -9.68 -19.46
N SER A 198 2.09 -10.27 -20.20
CA SER A 198 2.36 -9.90 -21.58
C SER A 198 1.13 -10.09 -22.48
N TRP A 199 0.46 -11.25 -22.37
CA TRP A 199 -0.74 -11.54 -23.13
C TRP A 199 -1.89 -10.58 -22.82
N LEU A 200 -2.18 -10.34 -21.53
CA LEU A 200 -3.27 -9.48 -21.09
C LEU A 200 -3.08 -8.04 -21.60
N PHE A 201 -1.89 -7.47 -21.40
CA PHE A 201 -1.64 -6.07 -21.79
C PHE A 201 -1.39 -5.88 -23.28
N ALA A 202 -0.86 -6.88 -23.99
CA ALA A 202 -0.77 -6.82 -25.45
C ALA A 202 -2.16 -6.76 -26.10
N TYR A 203 -3.16 -7.44 -25.53
CA TYR A 203 -4.52 -7.44 -26.06
C TYR A 203 -5.22 -6.07 -25.93
N THR A 204 -4.85 -5.25 -24.94
CA THR A 204 -5.45 -3.90 -24.75
C THR A 204 -5.24 -2.97 -25.95
N VAL A 205 -4.19 -3.20 -26.72
CA VAL A 205 -3.85 -2.37 -27.89
C VAL A 205 -4.68 -2.74 -29.12
N GLN A 206 -5.20 -3.97 -29.18
CA GLN A 206 -5.97 -4.47 -30.33
C GLN A 206 -7.39 -3.90 -30.40
N GLY A 207 -7.93 -3.39 -29.29
CA GLY A 207 -9.25 -2.77 -29.26
C GLY A 207 -9.71 -2.36 -27.86
N PRO A 208 -10.82 -1.63 -27.75
CA PRO A 208 -11.30 -1.09 -26.47
C PRO A 208 -12.01 -2.13 -25.59
N ILE A 209 -12.25 -3.35 -26.08
CA ILE A 209 -13.05 -4.38 -25.38
C ILE A 209 -12.46 -4.68 -23.99
N LEU A 210 -11.14 -4.92 -23.91
CA LEU A 210 -10.51 -5.22 -22.64
C LEU A 210 -10.50 -4.02 -21.69
N LEU A 211 -10.30 -2.80 -22.21
CA LEU A 211 -10.44 -1.57 -21.43
C LEU A 211 -11.84 -1.47 -20.82
N LEU A 212 -12.90 -1.73 -21.60
CA LEU A 212 -14.28 -1.69 -21.12
C LEU A 212 -14.53 -2.74 -20.01
N ILE A 213 -13.97 -3.95 -20.14
CA ILE A 213 -14.06 -4.99 -19.11
C ILE A 213 -13.37 -4.53 -17.83
N ILE A 214 -12.16 -3.98 -17.93
CA ILE A 214 -11.40 -3.45 -16.78
C ILE A 214 -12.18 -2.30 -16.13
N THR A 215 -12.68 -1.34 -16.91
CA THR A 215 -13.47 -0.22 -16.39
C THR A 215 -14.74 -0.71 -15.69
N LEU A 216 -15.45 -1.68 -16.26
CA LEU A 216 -16.63 -2.29 -15.62
C LEU A 216 -16.26 -2.92 -14.28
N PHE A 217 -15.14 -3.64 -14.21
CA PHE A 217 -14.64 -4.23 -12.97
C PHE A 217 -14.34 -3.17 -11.90
N VAL A 218 -13.71 -2.05 -12.29
CA VAL A 218 -13.43 -0.92 -11.39
C VAL A 218 -14.73 -0.28 -10.88
N LEU A 219 -15.74 -0.13 -11.75
CA LEU A 219 -17.05 0.39 -11.34
C LEU A 219 -17.77 -0.54 -10.35
N LEU A 220 -17.64 -1.85 -10.52
CA LEU A 220 -18.14 -2.83 -9.54
C LEU A 220 -17.41 -2.70 -8.20
N LEU A 221 -16.09 -2.59 -8.21
CA LEU A 221 -15.29 -2.36 -7.00
C LEU A 221 -15.67 -1.05 -6.29
N TYR A 222 -15.91 0.01 -7.05
CA TYR A 222 -16.41 1.28 -6.52
C TYR A 222 -17.77 1.08 -5.84
N PHE A 223 -18.69 0.36 -6.49
CA PHE A 223 -20.02 0.09 -5.94
C PHE A 223 -19.97 -0.75 -4.66
N PHE A 224 -19.15 -1.80 -4.63
CA PHE A 224 -18.93 -2.60 -3.42
C PHE A 224 -18.31 -1.76 -2.29
N SER A 225 -17.30 -0.95 -2.62
CA SER A 225 -16.69 0.00 -1.67
C SER A 225 -17.72 0.96 -1.12
N PHE A 226 -18.54 1.57 -1.99
CA PHE A 226 -19.60 2.48 -1.60
C PHE A 226 -20.59 1.82 -0.63
N ARG A 227 -21.08 0.61 -0.94
CA ARG A 227 -21.98 -0.14 -0.06
C ARG A 227 -21.34 -0.46 1.29
N PHE A 228 -20.09 -0.93 1.27
CA PHE A 228 -19.34 -1.31 2.47
C PHE A 228 -19.08 -0.12 3.41
N PHE A 229 -18.66 1.01 2.86
CA PHE A 229 -18.45 2.24 3.63
C PHE A 229 -19.77 2.87 4.10
N LEU A 230 -20.85 2.76 3.32
CA LEU A 230 -22.17 3.26 3.73
C LEU A 230 -22.72 2.47 4.93
N HIS A 231 -22.59 1.14 4.93
CA HIS A 231 -22.97 0.29 6.07
C HIS A 231 -22.12 0.59 7.31
N SER A 232 -20.82 0.83 7.11
CA SER A 232 -19.89 1.13 8.20
C SER A 232 -20.14 2.49 8.91
N MET A 233 -20.99 3.36 8.35
CA MET A 233 -21.31 4.67 8.93
C MET A 233 -22.49 4.62 9.91
N TYR A 234 -23.12 3.46 10.10
CA TYR A 234 -24.16 3.27 11.12
C TYR A 234 -23.47 2.99 12.48
N PRO A 235 -23.68 3.86 13.51
CA PRO A 235 -23.02 3.72 14.81
C PRO A 235 -23.32 2.41 15.55
N ASP A 236 -24.40 1.71 15.16
CA ASP A 236 -24.95 0.57 15.90
C ASP A 236 -24.02 -0.66 15.97
N GLU A 237 -22.99 -0.76 15.11
CA GLU A 237 -22.06 -1.90 15.13
C GLU A 237 -20.89 -1.74 16.11
N ARG A 238 -20.52 -0.50 16.49
CA ARG A 238 -19.31 -0.26 17.31
C ARG A 238 -19.56 -0.27 18.82
N THR A 239 -20.79 0.00 19.23
CA THR A 239 -21.18 0.06 20.66
C THR A 239 -21.40 -1.33 21.27
N LEU A 240 -21.48 -2.38 20.44
CA LEU A 240 -21.78 -3.74 20.87
C LEU A 240 -20.55 -4.67 20.98
N GLN A 241 -19.34 -4.20 20.64
CA GLN A 241 -18.11 -4.87 21.07
C GLN A 241 -17.87 -4.56 22.55
N LYS A 242 -18.74 -5.19 23.34
CA LYS A 242 -18.70 -5.38 24.77
C LYS A 242 -17.26 -5.65 25.19
N THR A 243 -16.85 -4.85 26.17
CA THR A 243 -15.93 -5.15 27.27
C THR A 243 -15.79 -6.64 27.61
N THR A 244 -15.17 -7.44 26.75
CA THR A 244 -14.52 -8.67 27.19
C THR A 244 -13.18 -8.22 27.73
N TRP A 245 -13.11 -8.01 29.05
CA TRP A 245 -11.85 -7.99 29.77
C TRP A 245 -11.15 -9.31 29.43
N GLY A 246 -10.27 -9.27 28.43
CA GLY A 246 -9.52 -10.44 28.03
C GLY A 246 -8.79 -10.95 29.26
N ARG A 247 -8.96 -12.24 29.59
CA ARG A 247 -8.16 -12.91 30.61
C ARG A 247 -6.70 -12.61 30.29
N THR A 248 -6.07 -11.76 31.11
CA THR A 248 -4.66 -11.47 31.01
C THR A 248 -3.94 -12.78 31.27
N GLN A 249 -3.41 -13.40 30.22
CA GLN A 249 -2.74 -14.69 30.30
C GLN A 249 -1.46 -14.49 31.10
N ASP A 250 -1.38 -15.11 32.27
CA ASP A 250 -0.25 -14.97 33.17
C ASP A 250 0.76 -16.06 32.84
N TRP A 251 1.98 -15.66 32.50
CA TRP A 251 3.04 -16.59 32.12
C TRP A 251 3.72 -17.10 33.38
N SER A 252 3.14 -18.13 34.01
CA SER A 252 3.58 -18.68 35.29
C SER A 252 5.06 -19.07 35.36
N PHE A 253 5.69 -19.38 34.22
CA PHE A 253 7.13 -19.67 34.16
C PHE A 253 8.01 -18.46 34.49
N LEU A 254 7.55 -17.23 34.21
CA LEU A 254 8.30 -16.00 34.46
C LEU A 254 8.36 -15.65 35.95
N ASN A 255 7.40 -16.12 36.75
CA ASN A 255 7.36 -15.87 38.19
C ASN A 255 8.57 -16.48 38.93
N SER A 256 9.25 -17.45 38.31
CA SER A 256 10.49 -18.04 38.83
C SER A 256 11.69 -17.08 38.85
N PHE A 257 11.64 -15.96 38.12
CA PHE A 257 12.72 -14.97 38.03
C PHE A 257 12.55 -13.79 39.01
N GLY A 258 11.60 -13.89 39.95
CA GLY A 258 11.31 -12.85 40.94
C GLY A 258 10.88 -11.53 40.28
N ALA A 259 11.31 -10.40 40.85
CA ALA A 259 10.88 -9.08 40.40
C ALA A 259 11.16 -8.80 38.92
N VAL A 260 12.28 -9.30 38.37
CA VAL A 260 12.61 -9.14 36.95
C VAL A 260 11.62 -9.92 36.08
N GLY A 261 11.22 -11.10 36.52
CA GLY A 261 10.19 -11.90 35.87
C GLY A 261 8.84 -11.20 35.81
N ASP A 262 8.45 -10.55 36.90
CA ASP A 262 7.20 -9.77 36.99
C ASP A 262 7.17 -8.61 35.97
N TRP A 263 8.30 -7.89 35.84
CA TRP A 263 8.45 -6.82 34.84
C TRP A 263 8.35 -7.35 33.41
N ILE A 264 9.04 -8.46 33.09
CA ILE A 264 8.98 -9.07 31.76
C ILE A 264 7.56 -9.53 31.45
N ASN A 265 6.88 -10.13 32.43
CA ASN A 265 5.52 -10.63 32.29
C ASN A 265 4.53 -9.48 32.01
N LEU A 266 4.67 -8.35 32.72
CA LEU A 266 3.93 -7.11 32.43
C LEU A 266 4.20 -6.60 31.01
N GLU A 267 5.45 -6.57 30.58
CA GLU A 267 5.81 -6.04 29.27
C GLU A 267 5.25 -6.91 28.12
N ILE A 268 5.36 -8.23 28.24
CA ILE A 268 4.76 -9.17 27.28
C ILE A 268 3.23 -8.99 27.22
N LYS A 269 2.58 -8.82 28.37
CA LYS A 269 1.14 -8.54 28.43
C LYS A 269 0.81 -7.24 27.69
N LEU A 270 1.59 -6.17 27.88
CA LEU A 270 1.39 -4.89 27.17
C LEU A 270 1.58 -5.03 25.66
N ILE A 271 2.66 -5.70 25.23
CA ILE A 271 2.96 -5.96 23.82
C ILE A 271 1.83 -6.74 23.14
N LEU A 272 1.31 -7.79 23.79
CA LEU A 272 0.27 -8.64 23.23
C LEU A 272 -1.14 -8.04 23.34
N ARG A 273 -1.37 -7.17 24.33
CA ARG A 273 -2.65 -6.46 24.54
C ARG A 273 -2.89 -5.46 23.43
N ASN A 274 -1.91 -4.61 23.13
CA ASN A 274 -2.09 -3.60 22.08
C ASN A 274 -1.85 -4.23 20.70
N LYS A 275 -2.80 -4.03 19.80
CA LYS A 275 -2.75 -4.60 18.46
C LYS A 275 -1.56 -4.10 17.65
N ARG A 276 -1.19 -2.82 17.80
CA ARG A 276 -0.10 -2.24 17.03
C ARG A 276 1.24 -2.87 17.45
N THR A 277 1.49 -2.97 18.75
CA THR A 277 2.71 -3.58 19.30
C THR A 277 2.78 -5.07 19.00
N ARG A 278 1.65 -5.78 19.05
CA ARG A 278 1.56 -7.18 18.66
C ARG A 278 1.91 -7.39 17.20
N ASN A 279 1.42 -6.53 16.31
CA ASN A 279 1.76 -6.60 14.88
C ASN A 279 3.26 -6.29 14.66
N VAL A 280 3.84 -5.33 15.39
CA VAL A 280 5.29 -5.04 15.34
C VAL A 280 6.11 -6.23 15.79
N LEU A 281 5.69 -6.93 16.85
CA LEU A 281 6.33 -8.16 17.32
C LEU A 281 6.34 -9.22 16.21
N PHE A 282 5.17 -9.58 15.67
CA PHE A 282 5.08 -10.61 14.62
C PHE A 282 5.83 -10.23 13.34
N LEU A 283 5.75 -8.97 12.91
CA LEU A 283 6.47 -8.48 11.75
C LEU A 283 7.98 -8.59 11.97
N SER A 284 8.47 -8.17 13.14
CA SER A 284 9.89 -8.24 13.49
C SER A 284 10.38 -9.69 13.60
N SER A 285 9.57 -10.59 14.16
CA SER A 285 9.88 -12.03 14.19
C SER A 285 9.98 -12.62 12.78
N PHE A 286 9.07 -12.27 11.88
CA PHE A 286 9.15 -12.72 10.48
C PHE A 286 10.36 -12.10 9.76
N PHE A 287 10.70 -10.85 10.09
CA PHE A 287 11.86 -10.16 9.54
C PHE A 287 13.19 -10.81 9.94
N LEU A 288 13.23 -11.65 10.97
CA LEU A 288 14.41 -12.49 11.26
C LEU A 288 14.77 -13.41 10.09
N LEU A 289 13.77 -13.89 9.35
CA LEU A 289 13.97 -14.72 8.16
C LEU A 289 14.59 -13.96 6.98
N TYR A 290 14.53 -12.62 6.99
CA TYR A 290 15.15 -11.79 5.95
C TYR A 290 16.67 -12.03 5.85
N GLY A 291 17.31 -12.36 6.98
CA GLY A 291 18.74 -12.67 7.02
C GLY A 291 19.12 -13.88 6.16
N LEU A 292 18.22 -14.86 6.03
CA LEU A 292 18.46 -16.08 5.25
C LEU A 292 18.75 -15.78 3.77
N ILE A 293 18.30 -14.64 3.24
CA ILE A 293 18.55 -14.25 1.85
C ILE A 293 20.01 -13.83 1.65
N PHE A 294 20.63 -13.23 2.67
CA PHE A 294 21.98 -12.64 2.57
C PHE A 294 23.06 -13.55 3.11
N TYR A 295 22.81 -14.20 4.25
CA TYR A 295 23.79 -15.08 4.90
C TYR A 295 24.03 -16.41 4.16
N THR A 296 23.16 -16.79 3.21
CA THR A 296 23.28 -18.03 2.44
C THR A 296 24.02 -17.89 1.11
N ARG A 297 24.42 -16.67 0.72
CA ARG A 297 25.06 -16.41 -0.58
C ARG A 297 26.49 -15.91 -0.39
N ASP A 298 27.46 -16.68 -0.90
CA ASP A 298 28.90 -16.40 -0.82
C ASP A 298 29.30 -14.99 -1.29
N ARG A 299 28.55 -14.45 -2.26
CA ARG A 299 28.72 -13.08 -2.77
C ARG A 299 28.71 -12.01 -1.66
N TYR A 300 27.87 -12.17 -0.64
CA TYR A 300 27.76 -11.19 0.45
C TYR A 300 28.69 -11.52 1.61
N THR A 301 28.97 -12.80 1.82
CA THR A 301 29.87 -13.30 2.88
C THR A 301 31.32 -12.92 2.63
N GLU A 302 31.78 -13.04 1.39
CA GLU A 302 33.17 -12.75 1.03
C GLU A 302 33.35 -11.35 0.44
N GLY A 303 32.37 -10.86 -0.32
CA GLY A 303 32.49 -9.60 -1.06
C GLY A 303 32.18 -8.34 -0.25
N MET A 304 31.34 -8.42 0.78
CA MET A 304 30.88 -7.24 1.55
C MET A 304 30.55 -7.58 3.02
N PRO A 305 31.53 -7.98 3.85
CA PRO A 305 31.29 -8.37 5.25
C PRO A 305 30.67 -7.24 6.10
N GLY A 306 30.98 -5.97 5.81
CA GLY A 306 30.36 -4.82 6.49
C GLY A 306 28.85 -4.70 6.23
N PHE A 307 28.38 -5.13 5.05
CA PHE A 307 26.96 -5.14 4.72
C PHE A 307 26.21 -6.22 5.52
N LEU A 308 26.85 -7.36 5.79
CA LEU A 308 26.29 -8.40 6.66
C LEU A 308 26.20 -7.98 8.13
N LEU A 309 27.16 -7.20 8.63
CA LEU A 309 27.06 -6.60 9.97
C LEU A 309 25.87 -5.64 10.05
N PHE A 310 25.71 -4.77 9.05
CA PHE A 310 24.55 -3.88 8.96
C PHE A 310 23.23 -4.66 8.98
N ILE A 311 23.12 -5.71 8.15
CA ILE A 311 21.93 -6.57 8.11
C ILE A 311 21.69 -7.23 9.48
N GLY A 312 22.73 -7.77 10.12
CA GLY A 312 22.62 -8.42 11.43
C GLY A 312 22.14 -7.46 12.53
N THR A 313 22.72 -6.26 12.58
CA THR A 313 22.28 -5.21 13.51
C THR A 313 20.85 -4.76 13.21
N PHE A 314 20.48 -4.63 11.94
CA PHE A 314 19.14 -4.19 11.55
C PHE A 314 18.08 -5.24 11.88
N ILE A 315 18.33 -6.51 11.56
CA ILE A 315 17.39 -7.61 11.82
C ILE A 315 17.15 -7.79 13.32
N THR A 316 18.19 -7.68 14.14
CA THR A 316 18.07 -7.80 15.61
C THR A 316 17.48 -6.53 16.24
N GLY A 317 17.76 -5.36 15.67
CA GLY A 317 17.33 -4.06 16.20
C GLY A 317 15.94 -3.60 15.75
N ILE A 318 15.37 -4.14 14.67
CA ILE A 318 14.13 -3.64 14.05
C ILE A 318 12.95 -3.60 15.03
N PHE A 319 12.85 -4.60 15.91
CA PHE A 319 11.82 -4.64 16.95
C PHE A 319 11.99 -3.48 17.91
N MET A 320 13.21 -3.28 18.44
CA MET A 320 13.48 -2.21 19.41
C MET A 320 13.33 -0.82 18.79
N ILE A 321 13.70 -0.64 17.52
CA ILE A 321 13.50 0.63 16.82
C ILE A 321 12.00 0.96 16.70
N ASN A 322 11.17 0.00 16.29
CA ASN A 322 9.74 0.25 16.10
C ASN A 322 8.95 0.29 17.41
N TYR A 323 9.24 -0.62 18.33
CA TYR A 323 8.55 -0.70 19.63
C TYR A 323 9.03 0.39 20.59
N GLY A 324 10.36 0.56 20.69
CA GLY A 324 11.02 1.47 21.62
C GLY A 324 10.73 2.94 21.38
N GLN A 325 10.51 3.36 20.12
CA GLN A 325 10.07 4.72 19.77
C GLN A 325 8.81 5.16 20.51
N PHE A 326 7.97 4.20 20.89
CA PHE A 326 6.65 4.43 21.47
C PHE A 326 6.52 3.81 22.87
N LEU A 327 7.62 3.34 23.48
CA LEU A 327 7.63 2.57 24.74
C LEU A 327 6.75 3.22 25.83
N PHE A 328 6.96 4.50 26.08
CA PHE A 328 6.20 5.26 27.08
C PHE A 328 4.76 5.58 26.64
N SER A 329 4.53 5.71 25.33
CA SER A 329 3.19 5.99 24.81
C SER A 329 2.25 4.78 24.91
N TRP A 330 2.78 3.55 24.88
CA TRP A 330 1.99 2.33 25.04
C TRP A 330 1.38 2.16 26.43
N GLN A 331 1.94 2.84 27.42
CA GLN A 331 1.48 2.82 28.81
C GLN A 331 0.41 3.89 29.09
N GLY A 332 0.19 4.84 28.17
CA GLY A 332 -0.83 5.88 28.32
C GLY A 332 -2.25 5.40 28.00
N GLY A 333 -3.24 5.87 28.75
CA GLY A 333 -4.67 5.51 28.56
C GLY A 333 -5.33 6.05 27.29
N HIS A 334 -4.59 6.78 26.43
CA HIS A 334 -5.08 7.38 25.19
C HIS A 334 -4.78 6.54 23.93
N PHE A 335 -4.28 5.30 24.08
CA PHE A 335 -3.97 4.38 22.98
C PHE A 335 -4.64 3.01 23.10
#